data_AF-N1UTB2-F1
#
_entry.id   AF-N1UTB2-F1
#
_cell.length_a   1.000
_cell.length_b   1.000
_cell.length_c   1.000
_cell.angle_alpha   90.00
_cell.angle_beta   90.00
_cell.angle_gamma   90.00
#
_symmetry.space_group_name_H-M   'P 1'
#
loop_
_entity.id
_entity.type
_entity.pdbx_description
1 polymer ?
#
loop_
_entity_poly.entity_id
_entity_poly.type
_entity_poly.pdbx_seq_one_letter_code
_entity_poly.pdbx_strand_id
1 'polypeptide(L)'
;MNFRITLTYLQRIIISLLFLIHLSCEIQACESGIYQDLTKALQNPLDVLVLNLSEQKLKALPKKIGQLKNLQMLDLSDNQLIILPKEIRQLKNLQMLDLSDNQIIILPKEIRQLKNLQMLD
;
A
#
# COMPACT_ATOMS: atom_id res chain seq x y z
N MET A 1 22.81 -45.87 16.87
CA MET A 1 21.75 -45.67 15.85
C MET A 1 20.77 -44.55 16.19
N ASN A 2 20.65 -44.13 17.45
CA ASN A 2 19.60 -43.21 17.91
C ASN A 2 19.87 -41.73 17.59
N PHE A 3 21.13 -41.28 17.59
CA PHE A 3 21.46 -39.85 17.39
C PHE A 3 21.02 -39.30 16.03
N ARG A 4 21.26 -40.06 14.93
CA ARG A 4 20.86 -39.64 13.58
C ARG A 4 19.34 -39.57 13.42
N ILE A 5 18.61 -40.43 14.13
CA ILE A 5 17.14 -40.44 14.13
C ILE A 5 16.64 -39.21 14.89
N THR A 6 17.14 -38.94 16.09
CA THR A 6 16.76 -37.75 16.86
C THR A 6 17.05 -36.45 16.09
N LEU A 7 18.17 -36.39 15.35
CA LEU A 7 18.55 -35.24 14.55
C LEU A 7 17.60 -34.99 13.37
N THR A 8 17.19 -36.03 12.64
CA THR A 8 16.25 -35.89 11.53
C THR A 8 14.84 -35.51 12.01
N TYR A 9 14.39 -36.01 13.17
CA TYR A 9 13.14 -35.57 13.79
C TYR A 9 13.18 -34.10 14.19
N LEU A 10 14.27 -33.66 14.83
CA LEU A 10 14.45 -32.27 15.24
C LEU A 10 14.46 -31.31 14.03
N GLN A 11 15.17 -31.69 12.97
CA GLN A 11 15.20 -30.92 11.71
C GLN A 11 13.82 -30.81 11.07
N ARG A 12 13.02 -31.89 11.04
CA ARG A 12 11.65 -31.85 10.52
C ARG A 12 10.74 -30.95 11.35
N ILE A 13 10.86 -30.98 12.68
CA ILE A 13 10.11 -30.07 13.56
C ILE A 13 10.48 -28.62 13.28
N ILE A 14 11.77 -28.30 13.14
CA ILE A 14 12.23 -26.95 12.84
C ILE A 14 11.73 -26.48 11.46
N ILE A 15 11.82 -27.32 10.43
CA ILE A 15 11.32 -27.01 9.09
C ILE A 15 9.81 -26.81 9.11
N SER A 16 9.07 -27.67 9.81
CA SER A 16 7.62 -27.51 9.97
C SER A 16 7.26 -26.25 10.76
N LEU A 17 8.03 -25.88 11.79
CA LEU A 17 7.83 -24.63 12.54
C LEU A 17 8.14 -23.41 11.67
N LEU A 18 9.21 -23.43 10.87
CA LEU A 18 9.53 -22.36 9.92
C LEU A 18 8.46 -22.22 8.83
N PHE A 19 7.91 -23.35 8.35
CA PHE A 19 6.78 -23.37 7.43
C PHE A 19 5.50 -22.83 8.08
N LEU A 20 5.22 -23.20 9.34
CA LEU A 20 4.09 -22.66 10.11
C LEU A 20 4.24 -21.16 10.41
N ILE A 21 5.46 -20.67 10.61
CA ILE A 21 5.74 -19.23 10.76
C ILE A 21 5.55 -18.49 9.42
N HIS A 22 5.92 -19.09 8.29
CA HIS A 22 5.61 -18.55 6.96
C HIS A 22 4.09 -18.54 6.72
N LEU A 23 3.39 -19.62 7.07
CA LEU A 23 1.94 -19.76 6.91
C LEU A 23 1.15 -18.85 7.86
N SER A 24 1.64 -18.62 9.08
CA SER A 24 0.99 -17.70 10.03
C SER A 24 1.22 -16.24 9.67
N CYS A 25 2.32 -15.91 8.98
CA CYS A 25 2.57 -14.57 8.46
C CYS A 25 1.54 -14.20 7.36
N GLU A 26 1.07 -15.18 6.58
CA GLU A 26 -0.02 -15.00 5.60
C GLU A 26 -1.39 -14.79 6.25
N ILE A 27 -1.58 -15.19 7.52
CA ILE A 27 -2.85 -15.09 8.27
C ILE A 27 -2.96 -13.75 9.04
N GLN A 28 -2.04 -12.80 8.85
CA GLN A 28 -2.26 -11.41 9.27
C GLN A 28 -3.15 -10.65 8.25
N ALA A 29 -4.30 -11.23 7.91
CA ALA A 29 -5.39 -10.56 7.21
C ALA A 29 -6.40 -10.06 8.26
N CYS A 30 -6.01 -9.03 9.01
CA CYS A 30 -7.01 -8.19 9.68
C CYS A 30 -7.55 -7.23 8.62
N GLU A 31 -8.80 -7.47 8.22
CA GLU A 31 -9.66 -6.62 7.40
C GLU A 31 -9.64 -5.17 7.88
N SER A 32 -8.73 -4.35 7.37
CA SER A 32 -8.80 -2.91 7.62
C SER A 32 -8.97 -2.13 6.32
N GLY A 33 -8.46 -2.62 5.19
CA GLY A 33 -8.38 -1.82 3.97
C GLY A 33 -7.55 -0.53 4.13
N ILE A 34 -6.95 -0.32 5.30
CA ILE A 34 -6.07 0.77 5.65
C ILE A 34 -4.63 0.29 5.50
N TYR A 35 -3.85 1.00 4.70
CA TYR A 35 -2.46 0.72 4.44
C TYR A 35 -1.62 1.97 4.72
N GLN A 36 -0.41 1.76 5.24
CA GLN A 36 0.60 2.82 5.44
C GLN A 36 1.86 2.62 4.58
N ASP A 37 1.88 1.53 3.81
CA ASP A 37 3.01 1.15 2.98
C ASP A 37 2.51 0.88 1.56
N LEU A 38 3.02 1.66 0.60
CA LEU A 38 2.62 1.56 -0.80
C LEU A 38 2.95 0.19 -1.41
N THR A 39 4.05 -0.44 -0.99
CA THR A 39 4.45 -1.76 -1.49
C THR A 39 3.45 -2.82 -1.02
N LYS A 40 3.02 -2.78 0.24
CA LYS A 40 1.98 -3.68 0.76
C LYS A 40 0.62 -3.42 0.12
N ALA A 41 0.24 -2.14 -0.05
CA ALA A 41 -0.99 -1.76 -0.73
C ALA A 41 -1.05 -2.31 -2.17
N LEU A 42 0.08 -2.27 -2.89
CA LEU A 42 0.17 -2.79 -4.25
C LEU A 42 0.20 -4.31 -4.36
N GLN A 43 0.43 -5.04 -3.25
CA GLN A 43 0.29 -6.51 -3.24
C GLN A 43 -1.18 -6.94 -3.28
N ASN A 44 -2.07 -6.17 -2.64
CA ASN A 44 -3.51 -6.43 -2.59
C ASN A 44 -4.32 -5.19 -3.04
N PRO A 45 -4.18 -4.75 -4.30
CA PRO A 45 -4.66 -3.44 -4.76
C PRO A 45 -6.19 -3.28 -4.76
N LEU A 46 -6.93 -4.40 -4.68
CA LEU A 46 -8.39 -4.40 -4.60
C LEU A 46 -8.90 -4.23 -3.17
N ASP A 47 -8.07 -4.47 -2.15
CA ASP A 47 -8.48 -4.42 -0.75
C ASP A 47 -8.19 -3.04 -0.12
N VAL A 48 -7.45 -2.18 -0.84
CA VAL A 48 -7.04 -0.85 -0.34
C VAL A 48 -8.21 0.13 -0.45
N LEU A 49 -8.70 0.58 0.70
CA LEU A 49 -9.71 1.64 0.85
C LEU A 49 -9.07 2.95 1.30
N VAL A 50 -8.10 2.87 2.20
CA VAL A 50 -7.36 4.02 2.75
C VAL A 50 -5.87 3.75 2.60
N LEU A 51 -5.15 4.73 2.07
CA LEU A 51 -3.70 4.68 1.96
C LEU A 51 -3.13 5.98 2.54
N ASN A 52 -2.50 5.86 3.70
CA ASN A 52 -1.76 6.95 4.32
C ASN A 52 -0.28 6.81 3.96
N LEU A 53 0.25 7.79 3.24
CA LEU A 53 1.66 7.91 2.91
C LEU A 53 2.22 9.25 3.41
N SER A 54 1.64 9.82 4.47
CA SER A 54 2.12 11.07 5.03
C SER A 54 3.54 10.94 5.58
N GLU A 55 4.31 12.02 5.54
CA GLU A 55 5.65 12.11 6.16
C GLU A 55 6.70 11.12 5.59
N GLN A 56 6.53 10.63 4.36
CA GLN A 56 7.40 9.60 3.77
C GLN A 56 8.55 10.14 2.90
N LYS A 57 8.71 11.48 2.81
CA LYS A 57 9.73 12.15 1.98
C LYS A 57 9.65 11.73 0.50
N LEU A 58 8.46 11.39 0.02
CA LEU A 58 8.21 10.96 -1.35
C LEU A 58 8.45 12.13 -2.31
N LYS A 59 9.27 11.89 -3.34
CA LYS A 59 9.51 12.86 -4.42
C LYS A 59 8.61 12.66 -5.64
N ALA A 60 8.10 11.44 -5.78
CA ALA A 60 7.16 11.06 -6.83
C ALA A 60 6.34 9.84 -6.39
N LEU A 61 5.15 9.70 -6.99
CA LEU A 61 4.37 8.47 -6.89
C LEU A 61 4.58 7.59 -8.14
N PRO A 62 4.63 6.25 -7.99
CA PRO A 62 4.74 5.36 -9.12
C PRO A 62 3.43 5.34 -9.92
N LYS A 63 3.53 5.10 -11.24
CA LYS A 63 2.38 4.91 -12.13
C LYS A 63 1.42 3.81 -11.63
N LYS A 64 1.94 2.83 -10.91
CA LYS A 64 1.17 1.73 -10.30
C LYS A 64 0.13 2.19 -9.28
N ILE A 65 0.21 3.41 -8.75
CA ILE A 65 -0.83 3.96 -7.85
C ILE A 65 -2.23 3.84 -8.46
N GLY A 66 -2.36 3.98 -9.79
CA GLY A 66 -3.63 3.83 -10.49
C GLY A 66 -4.26 2.42 -10.42
N GLN A 67 -3.55 1.41 -9.91
CA GLN A 67 -4.07 0.06 -9.69
C GLN A 67 -5.02 -0.03 -8.49
N LEU A 68 -4.95 0.91 -7.54
CA LEU A 68 -5.75 0.93 -6.31
C LEU A 68 -7.19 1.38 -6.60
N LYS A 69 -7.97 0.56 -7.31
CA LYS A 69 -9.29 0.96 -7.85
C LYS A 69 -10.32 1.29 -6.78
N ASN A 70 -10.20 0.67 -5.61
CA ASN A 70 -11.13 0.83 -4.50
C ASN A 70 -10.71 1.92 -3.50
N LEU A 71 -9.57 2.59 -3.74
CA LEU A 71 -9.06 3.63 -2.86
C LEU A 71 -10.04 4.79 -2.76
N GLN A 72 -10.42 5.12 -1.53
CA GLN A 72 -11.34 6.20 -1.17
C GLN A 72 -10.60 7.38 -0.53
N MET A 73 -9.56 7.11 0.26
CA MET A 73 -8.76 8.14 0.92
C MET A 73 -7.28 7.92 0.63
N LEU A 74 -6.63 8.95 0.09
CA LEU A 74 -5.19 8.98 -0.15
C LEU A 74 -4.61 10.20 0.55
N ASP A 75 -3.85 9.94 1.61
CA ASP A 75 -3.12 10.98 2.33
C ASP A 75 -1.65 10.96 1.87
N LEU A 76 -1.21 12.07 1.29
CA LEU A 76 0.16 12.30 0.83
C LEU A 76 0.77 13.54 1.51
N SER A 77 0.18 14.00 2.61
CA SER A 77 0.63 15.19 3.33
C SER A 77 2.10 15.08 3.78
N ASP A 78 2.77 16.22 3.96
CA ASP A 78 4.18 16.31 4.39
C ASP A 78 5.12 15.39 3.57
N ASN A 79 5.17 15.65 2.27
CA ASN A 79 6.07 14.96 1.35
C ASN A 79 6.82 15.98 0.48
N GLN A 80 7.56 15.50 -0.53
CA GLN A 80 8.35 16.34 -1.44
C GLN A 80 7.87 16.16 -2.88
N LEU A 81 6.58 15.86 -3.08
CA LEU A 81 6.02 15.64 -4.40
C LEU A 81 6.03 16.94 -5.18
N ILE A 82 6.52 16.88 -6.42
CA ILE A 82 6.51 18.03 -7.34
C ILE A 82 5.33 17.92 -8.31
N ILE A 83 4.88 16.70 -8.59
CA ILE A 83 3.78 16.40 -9.50
C ILE A 83 3.14 15.05 -9.16
N LEU A 84 1.84 14.91 -9.46
CA LEU A 84 1.15 13.63 -9.43
C LEU A 84 1.23 12.91 -10.79
N PRO A 85 1.36 11.57 -10.83
CA PRO A 85 1.33 10.82 -12.07
C PRO A 85 -0.04 10.94 -12.75
N LYS A 86 -0.07 10.92 -14.10
CA LYS A 86 -1.32 10.95 -14.88
C LYS A 86 -2.24 9.77 -14.54
N GLU A 87 -1.69 8.68 -14.00
CA GLU A 87 -2.42 7.51 -13.55
C GLU A 87 -3.33 7.80 -12.34
N ILE A 88 -3.20 8.96 -11.67
CA ILE A 88 -4.14 9.39 -10.61
C ILE A 88 -5.59 9.36 -11.11
N ARG A 89 -5.84 9.66 -12.40
CA ARG A 89 -7.17 9.59 -13.03
C ARG A 89 -7.85 8.23 -12.92
N GLN A 90 -7.09 7.18 -12.62
CA GLN A 90 -7.59 5.81 -12.52
C GLN A 90 -8.23 5.50 -11.15
N LEU A 91 -8.00 6.34 -10.13
CA LEU A 91 -8.57 6.22 -8.79
C LEU A 91 -10.02 6.70 -8.78
N LYS A 92 -10.90 5.95 -9.46
CA LYS A 92 -12.29 6.37 -9.69
C LYS A 92 -13.13 6.47 -8.42
N ASN A 93 -12.75 5.79 -7.36
CA ASN A 93 -13.45 5.83 -6.07
C ASN A 93 -12.84 6.81 -5.06
N LEU A 94 -11.80 7.56 -5.44
CA LEU A 94 -11.15 8.49 -4.53
C LEU A 94 -12.09 9.64 -4.16
N GLN A 95 -12.27 9.83 -2.85
CA GLN A 95 -13.14 10.83 -2.23
C GLN A 95 -12.33 11.93 -1.55
N MET A 96 -11.19 11.56 -0.94
CA MET A 96 -10.29 12.48 -0.26
C MET A 96 -8.87 12.29 -0.78
N LEU A 97 -8.24 13.41 -1.14
CA LEU A 97 -6.84 13.49 -1.53
C LEU A 97 -6.19 14.63 -0.76
N ASP A 98 -5.29 14.31 0.17
CA ASP A 98 -4.52 15.32 0.90
C ASP A 98 -3.12 15.43 0.27
N LEU A 99 -2.78 16.62 -0.22
CA LEU A 99 -1.49 16.99 -0.80
C LEU A 99 -0.82 18.11 -0.01
N SER A 100 -1.31 18.45 1.17
CA SER A 100 -0.75 19.50 2.02
C SER A 100 0.74 19.27 2.28
N ASP A 101 1.49 20.35 2.50
CA ASP A 101 2.92 20.29 2.77
C ASP A 101 3.74 19.48 1.73
N ASN A 102 3.40 19.64 0.45
CA ASN A 102 4.20 19.17 -0.68
C ASN A 102 4.82 20.32 -1.49
N GLN A 103 5.57 19.99 -2.54
CA GLN A 103 6.17 20.94 -3.49
C GLN A 103 5.40 21.00 -4.82
N ILE A 104 4.11 20.65 -4.81
CA ILE A 104 3.27 20.61 -6.00
C ILE A 104 2.90 22.03 -6.41
N ILE A 105 3.44 22.49 -7.54
CA ILE A 105 3.12 23.80 -8.11
C ILE A 105 1.90 23.71 -9.04
N ILE A 106 1.77 22.58 -9.74
CA ILE A 106 0.72 22.37 -10.76
C ILE A 106 0.12 20.98 -10.58
N LEU A 107 -1.20 20.94 -10.42
CA LEU A 107 -1.96 19.69 -10.49
C LEU A 107 -2.12 19.23 -11.95
N PRO A 108 -1.94 17.94 -12.24
CA PRO A 108 -2.16 17.43 -13.60
C PRO A 108 -3.64 17.58 -13.98
N LYS A 109 -3.93 17.82 -15.26
CA LYS A 109 -5.30 17.95 -15.79
C LYS A 109 -6.18 16.73 -15.48
N GLU A 110 -5.54 15.59 -15.27
CA GLU A 110 -6.10 14.31 -14.86
C GLU A 110 -6.87 14.35 -13.53
N ILE A 111 -6.58 15.30 -12.63
CA ILE A 111 -7.37 15.51 -11.39
C ILE A 111 -8.85 15.74 -11.72
N ARG A 112 -9.17 16.41 -12.83
CA ARG A 112 -10.56 16.64 -13.27
C ARG A 112 -11.32 15.35 -13.62
N GLN A 113 -10.63 14.21 -13.72
CA GLN A 113 -11.23 12.91 -14.01
C GLN A 113 -11.57 12.10 -12.74
N LEU A 114 -11.26 12.62 -11.56
CA LEU A 114 -11.62 12.08 -10.26
C LEU A 114 -13.06 12.49 -9.91
N LYS A 115 -14.03 11.81 -10.54
CA LYS A 115 -15.45 12.19 -10.47
C LYS A 115 -16.07 12.10 -9.07
N ASN A 116 -15.48 11.30 -8.18
CA ASN A 116 -15.96 11.09 -6.82
C ASN A 116 -15.18 11.89 -5.77
N LEU A 117 -14.23 12.73 -6.19
CA LEU A 117 -13.41 13.52 -5.27
C LEU A 117 -14.28 14.61 -4.64
N GLN A 118 -14.34 14.59 -3.32
CA GLN A 118 -15.12 15.52 -2.50
C GLN A 118 -14.22 16.54 -1.82
N MET A 119 -13.01 16.12 -1.45
CA MET A 119 -12.04 16.95 -0.73
C MET A 119 -10.65 16.82 -1.36
N LEU A 120 -10.02 17.97 -1.57
CA LEU A 120 -8.67 18.13 -2.08
C LEU A 120 -8.01 19.27 -1.33
N ASP A 121 -7.02 18.94 -0.51
CA ASP A 121 -6.23 19.89 0.29
C ASP A 121 -4.79 19.99 -0.21
#